data_AF-A0A965UXJ9-F1
#
_entry.id   AF-A0A965UXJ9-F1
#
_cell.length_a   1.000
_cell.length_b   1.000
_cell.length_c   1.000
_cell.angle_alpha   90.00
_cell.angle_beta   90.00
_cell.angle_gamma   90.00
#
_symmetry.space_group_name_H-M   'P 1'
#
loop_
_entity.id
_entity.type
_entity.pdbx_description
1 polymer ?
#
loop_
_entity_poly.entity_id
_entity_poly.type
_entity_poly.pdbx_seq_one_letter_code
_entity_poly.pdbx_strand_id
1 'polypeptide(L)' 'MTHFNQCTKISLQIDGRVCSTEMEGNEHTATEIIEAFIGLMVGQTFTEKTCYKAMYNIALERYTEDD' A
#
# COMPACT_ATOMS: atom_id res chain seq x y z
N MET A 1 23.12 -22.86 5.25
CA MET A 1 22.12 -22.21 4.38
C MET A 1 21.65 -20.97 5.08
N THR A 2 22.07 -19.80 4.62
CA THR A 2 21.56 -18.52 5.12
C THR A 2 20.14 -18.38 4.55
N HIS A 3 19.12 -18.55 5.41
CA HIS A 3 17.76 -18.18 5.05
C HIS A 3 17.76 -16.67 4.82
N PHE A 4 17.71 -16.23 3.56
CA PHE A 4 17.29 -14.86 3.28
C PHE A 4 15.84 -14.79 3.74
N ASN A 5 15.58 -14.11 4.87
CA ASN A 5 14.22 -13.68 5.19
C ASN A 5 13.81 -12.74 4.07
N GLN A 6 13.08 -13.27 3.08
CA GLN A 6 12.46 -12.45 2.06
C GLN A 6 11.39 -11.60 2.75
N CYS A 7 11.35 -10.33 2.42
CA CYS A 7 10.43 -9.37 3.01
C CYS A 7 10.03 -8.39 1.93
N THR A 8 8.74 -8.10 1.86
CA THR A 8 8.19 -7.05 1.01
C THR A 8 8.13 -5.75 1.81
N LYS A 9 8.86 -4.74 1.37
CA LYS A 9 8.88 -3.42 2.00
C LYS A 9 8.10 -2.41 1.16
N ILE A 10 7.14 -1.75 1.78
CA ILE A 10 6.40 -0.63 1.19
C ILE A 10 6.83 0.63 1.92
N SER A 11 7.24 1.66 1.17
CA SER A 11 7.66 2.95 1.72
C SER A 11 6.90 4.08 1.05
N LEU A 12 6.43 5.02 1.86
CA LEU A 12 5.71 6.22 1.45
C LEU A 12 6.47 7.44 1.95
N GLN A 13 6.75 8.38 1.04
CA GLN A 13 7.37 9.66 1.38
C GLN A 13 6.43 10.81 1.01
N ILE A 14 6.00 11.58 2.01
CA ILE A 14 5.13 12.77 1.85
C ILE A 14 5.74 13.91 2.64
N ASP A 15 5.92 15.08 2.02
CA ASP A 15 6.45 16.29 2.65
C ASP A 15 7.77 16.06 3.42
N GLY A 16 8.65 15.23 2.87
CA GLY A 16 9.93 14.88 3.48
C GLY A 16 9.86 13.88 4.65
N ARG A 17 8.66 13.46 5.07
CA ARG A 17 8.45 12.39 6.05
C ARG A 17 8.37 11.05 5.34
N VAL A 18 9.11 10.06 5.85
CA VAL A 18 9.12 8.71 5.32
C VAL A 18 8.48 7.77 6.34
N CYS A 19 7.49 7.01 5.89
CA CYS A 19 6.96 5.88 6.64
C CYS A 19 7.10 4.61 5.80
N SER A 20 7.44 3.52 6.46
CA SER A 20 7.58 2.22 5.81
C SER A 20 6.95 1.12 6.64
N THR A 21 6.39 0.14 5.96
CA THR A 21 5.95 -1.12 6.55
C THR A 21 6.65 -2.27 5.86
N GLU A 22 6.86 -3.34 6.60
CA GLU A 22 7.55 -4.54 6.17
C GLU A 22 6.59 -5.72 6.36
N MET A 23 6.40 -6.50 5.31
CA MET A 23 5.59 -7.71 5.29
C MET A 23 6.53 -8.91 5.17
N GLU A 24 6.34 -9.91 6.03
CA GLU A 24 7.18 -11.10 6.04
C GLU A 24 6.88 -11.99 4.83
N GLY A 25 7.93 -12.44 4.13
CA GLY A 25 7.80 -13.20 2.90
C GLY A 25 7.67 -12.33 1.65
N ASN A 26 7.44 -12.98 0.52
CA ASN A 26 7.26 -12.38 -0.80
C ASN A 26 5.98 -12.83 -1.51
N GLU A 27 5.22 -13.75 -0.91
CA GLU A 27 3.94 -14.24 -1.42
C GLU A 27 2.82 -13.39 -0.83
N HIS A 28 2.57 -12.23 -1.44
CA HIS A 28 1.45 -11.36 -1.07
C HIS A 28 0.51 -11.16 -2.26
N THR A 29 -0.77 -11.28 -1.98
CA THR A 29 -1.83 -10.89 -2.90
C THR A 29 -1.82 -9.38 -3.13
N ALA A 30 -2.37 -8.94 -4.26
CA ALA A 30 -2.56 -7.52 -4.54
C ALA A 30 -3.38 -6.83 -3.43
N THR A 31 -4.37 -7.52 -2.86
CA THR A 31 -5.17 -7.03 -1.73
C THR A 31 -4.31 -6.74 -0.51
N GLU A 32 -3.46 -7.68 -0.08
CA GLU A 32 -2.60 -7.50 1.10
C GLU A 32 -1.60 -6.34 0.91
N ILE A 33 -1.06 -6.17 -0.30
CA ILE A 33 -0.18 -5.05 -0.64
C ILE A 33 -0.94 -3.72 -0.54
N ILE A 34 -2.16 -3.66 -1.06
CA ILE A 34 -3.00 -2.46 -1.02
C ILE A 34 -3.44 -2.12 0.42
N GLU A 35 -3.79 -3.10 1.23
CA GLU A 35 -4.11 -2.91 2.65
C GLU A 35 -2.92 -2.34 3.42
N ALA A 36 -1.72 -2.88 3.22
CA ALA A 36 -0.49 -2.38 3.83
C ALA A 36 -0.19 -0.93 3.40
N PHE A 37 -0.43 -0.59 2.12
CA PHE A 37 -0.31 0.78 1.63
C PHE A 37 -1.33 1.74 2.23
N ILE A 38 -2.61 1.33 2.34
CA ILE A 38 -3.66 2.13 3.00
C ILE A 38 -3.30 2.37 4.46
N GLY A 39 -2.79 1.36 5.17
CA GLY A 39 -2.31 1.50 6.54
C GLY A 39 -1.23 2.57 6.69
N LEU A 40 -0.27 2.64 5.75
CA LEU A 40 0.75 3.69 5.72
C LEU A 40 0.17 5.09 5.51
N MET A 41 -0.78 5.24 4.59
CA MET A 41 -1.45 6.51 4.34
C MET A 41 -2.23 6.98 5.57
N VAL A 42 -2.90 6.06 6.27
CA VAL A 42 -3.62 6.37 7.52
C VAL A 42 -2.66 6.84 8.62
N GLY A 43 -1.51 6.17 8.75
CA GLY A 43 -0.45 6.59 9.67
C GLY A 43 0.13 7.98 9.36
N GLN A 44 -0.01 8.48 8.13
CA GLN A 44 0.42 9.81 7.70
C GLN A 44 -0.70 10.87 7.73
N THR A 45 -1.73 10.68 8.56
CA THR A 45 -2.85 11.62 8.83
C THR A 45 -3.93 11.73 7.76
N PHE A 46 -3.92 10.85 6.75
CA PHE A 46 -5.11 10.69 5.91
C PHE A 46 -6.13 9.82 6.65
N THR A 47 -7.37 10.27 6.78
CA THR A 47 -8.38 9.42 7.45
C THR A 47 -8.69 8.19 6.58
N GLU A 48 -8.87 7.01 7.19
CA GLU A 48 -9.12 5.73 6.52
C GLU A 48 -10.15 5.82 5.38
N LYS A 49 -11.26 6.51 5.63
CA LYS A 49 -12.34 6.71 4.66
C LYS A 49 -11.96 7.60 3.47
N THR A 50 -11.04 8.56 3.66
CA THR A 50 -10.60 9.45 2.59
C THR A 50 -9.64 8.78 1.62
N CYS A 51 -8.72 7.94 2.11
CA CYS A 51 -7.79 7.19 1.26
C CYS A 51 -8.50 6.14 0.41
N TYR A 52 -9.33 5.30 1.03
CA TYR A 52 -10.03 4.24 0.31
C TYR A 52 -10.91 4.82 -0.81
N LYS A 53 -11.68 5.88 -0.50
CA LYS A 53 -12.53 6.53 -1.49
C LYS A 53 -11.72 7.15 -2.63
N ALA A 54 -10.59 7.79 -2.33
CA ALA A 54 -9.72 8.35 -3.36
C ALA A 54 -9.14 7.25 -4.27
N MET A 55 -8.64 6.15 -3.69
CA MET A 55 -8.11 5.02 -4.45
C MET A 55 -9.19 4.37 -5.33
N TYR A 56 -10.38 4.14 -4.78
CA TYR A 56 -11.51 3.57 -5.52
C TYR A 56 -11.92 4.46 -6.70
N ASN A 57 -12.03 5.77 -6.49
CA ASN A 57 -12.38 6.70 -7.57
C ASN A 57 -11.32 6.71 -8.67
N ILE A 58 -10.02 6.75 -8.32
CA ILE A 58 -8.92 6.66 -9.29
C ILE A 58 -8.98 5.33 -10.06
N ALA A 59 -9.28 4.23 -9.36
CA ALA A 59 -9.40 2.92 -9.97
C ALA A 59 -10.53 2.89 -11.02
N LEU A 60 -11.71 3.41 -10.67
CA LEU A 60 -12.83 3.55 -11.60
C LEU A 60 -12.51 4.49 -12.78
N GLU A 61 -11.83 5.62 -12.54
CA GLU A 61 -11.52 6.57 -13.62
C GLU A 61 -10.49 6.04 -14.63
N ARG A 62 -9.60 5.14 -14.20
CA ARG A 62 -8.43 4.73 -14.99
C ARG A 62 -8.41 3.27 -15.43
N TYR A 63 -9.17 2.41 -14.78
CA TYR A 63 -9.12 0.95 -14.97
C TYR A 63 -10.52 0.32 -15.03
N THR A 64 -11.56 1.05 -15.48
CA THR A 64 -12.85 0.43 -15.83
C THR A 64 -12.63 -0.69 -16.83
N GLU A 65 -13.37 -1.79 -16.63
CA GLU A 65 -13.32 -3.10 -17.34
C GLU A 65 -13.68 -3.03 -18.84
N ASP A 66 -13.15 -2.06 -19.57
CA ASP A 66 -13.24 -1.95 -21.04
C ASP A 66 -11.88 -2.22 -21.73
N ASP A 67 -10.93 -2.87 -21.05
CA ASP A 67 -9.73 -3.53 -21.64
C ASP A 67 -9.72 -5.03 -21.28
#